data_AF-Q1PQI2-F1
#
_entry.id   AF-Q1PQI2-F1
#
_cell.length_a   1.000
_cell.length_b   1.000
_cell.length_c   1.000
_cell.angle_alpha   90.00
_cell.angle_beta   90.00
_cell.angle_gamma   90.00
#
_symmetry.space_group_name_H-M   'P 1'
#
loop_
_entity.id
_entity.type
_entity.pdbx_description
1 polymer ?
#
loop_
_entity_poly.entity_id
_entity_poly.type
_entity_poly.pdbx_seq_one_letter_code
_entity_poly.pdbx_strand_id
1 'polypeptide(L)'
;CSCCQPEYCGPLSACNCDSCRPLDSDTAIKKLTSAAAQQAAAHGSQATDLILSSWQWSQPPTLTAKQDCQRTLIAELQELALRAAGNCLSAQHLRQQLFIYERYYVALKRHRQQSSTSSGTAGTTIATTTTATTVPGTTAPAVGSLEVPMVDPTSQVVEQPDHAALGLARVATRAALNFSFAFLRRAWRSGEDTEMCSELLSEALESLQELPEATLFESAEVSPLWMEVMERSIKFLRLVALGDPMGGRCTAPLNDRHTALCLLLELGVQKGTLAATLECVVLLLVLWEKDKAGNDNRDMPRKTGAPLLRILQRYQRIGHTAKAGGLPNGSESLSLPVVSATETFLRFLMLPKSSAA
;
A
#
# COMPACT_ATOMS: atom_id res chain seq x y z
N CYS A 1 2.67 11.27 39.45
CA CYS A 1 2.63 10.94 40.89
C CYS A 1 1.85 12.04 41.62
N SER A 2 1.53 11.89 42.92
CA SER A 2 0.95 12.96 43.75
C SER A 2 1.90 14.16 43.96
N CYS A 3 3.17 13.99 43.62
CA CYS A 3 4.26 14.95 43.75
C CYS A 3 4.53 15.82 42.51
N CYS A 4 3.94 15.54 41.33
CA CYS A 4 4.06 16.41 40.16
C CYS A 4 2.74 17.16 39.99
N GLN A 5 2.78 18.48 39.72
CA GLN A 5 1.58 19.21 39.27
C GLN A 5 0.97 18.50 38.04
N PRO A 6 -0.37 18.53 37.88
CA PRO A 6 -1.09 17.69 36.91
C PRO A 6 -0.60 17.82 35.45
N GLU A 7 0.04 18.94 35.09
CA GLU A 7 0.54 19.19 33.74
C GLU A 7 1.99 18.73 33.48
N TYR A 8 2.74 18.29 34.51
CA TYR A 8 4.18 18.00 34.39
C TYR A 8 4.55 16.52 34.61
N CYS A 9 3.61 15.59 34.53
CA CYS A 9 3.92 14.16 34.66
C CYS A 9 4.02 13.49 33.29
N GLY A 10 5.21 13.48 32.70
CA GLY A 10 5.48 12.81 31.42
C GLY A 10 6.95 12.42 31.26
N PRO A 11 7.28 11.53 30.30
CA PRO A 11 8.65 11.02 30.07
C PRO A 11 9.65 12.06 29.56
N LEU A 12 9.22 13.31 29.40
CA LEU A 12 10.05 14.47 29.00
C LEU A 12 10.04 15.57 30.07
N SER A 13 9.29 15.39 31.16
CA SER A 13 9.15 16.36 32.22
C SER A 13 9.85 15.84 33.48
N ALA A 14 10.87 16.60 33.91
CA ALA A 14 11.88 16.22 34.89
C ALA A 14 11.37 16.09 36.35
N CYS A 15 10.38 15.23 36.60
CA CYS A 15 9.86 14.98 37.93
C CYS A 15 10.64 13.82 38.59
N ASN A 16 11.72 14.15 39.33
CA ASN A 16 12.62 13.18 40.00
C ASN A 16 12.08 12.68 41.36
N CYS A 17 10.82 12.28 41.43
CA CYS A 17 10.24 11.69 42.64
C CYS A 17 10.44 10.16 42.67
N ASP A 18 10.33 9.54 43.85
CA ASP A 18 10.52 8.09 44.02
C ASP A 18 9.59 7.23 43.16
N SER A 19 8.42 7.74 42.78
CA SER A 19 7.47 7.04 41.90
C SER A 19 7.76 7.19 40.40
N CYS A 20 8.49 8.23 39.98
CA CYS A 20 8.82 8.50 38.57
C CYS A 20 10.24 8.05 38.20
N ARG A 21 11.14 7.97 39.18
CA ARG A 21 12.50 7.43 39.02
C ARG A 21 12.57 6.07 38.31
N PRO A 22 11.67 5.09 38.60
CA PRO A 22 11.66 3.81 37.90
C PRO A 22 11.33 3.94 36.40
N LEU A 23 10.48 4.89 36.02
CA LEU A 23 10.06 5.13 34.63
C LEU A 23 11.18 5.78 33.79
N ASP A 24 11.97 6.65 34.41
CA ASP A 24 13.17 7.25 33.80
C ASP A 24 14.30 6.22 33.68
N SER A 25 14.47 5.34 34.67
CA SER A 25 15.43 4.24 34.55
C SER A 25 15.01 3.23 33.47
N ASP A 26 13.72 2.91 33.32
CA ASP A 26 13.25 1.99 32.29
C ASP A 26 13.42 2.55 30.87
N THR A 27 13.25 3.87 30.68
CA THR A 27 13.53 4.50 29.38
C THR A 27 15.03 4.60 29.10
N ALA A 28 15.86 4.87 30.11
CA ALA A 28 17.32 4.83 29.97
C ALA A 28 17.81 3.41 29.63
N ILE A 29 17.31 2.37 30.31
CA ILE A 29 17.62 0.96 30.04
C ILE A 29 17.16 0.59 28.62
N LYS A 30 15.95 0.96 28.19
CA LYS A 30 15.47 0.70 26.82
C LYS A 30 16.35 1.36 25.74
N LYS A 31 16.84 2.59 25.99
CA LYS A 31 17.77 3.31 25.09
C LYS A 31 19.16 2.68 25.06
N LEU A 32 19.67 2.24 26.21
CA LEU A 32 20.95 1.54 26.32
C LEU A 32 20.90 0.18 25.62
N THR A 33 19.83 -0.59 25.83
CA THR A 33 19.63 -1.89 25.19
C THR A 33 19.46 -1.76 23.68
N SER A 34 18.75 -0.75 23.18
CA SER A 34 18.60 -0.55 21.73
C SER A 34 19.90 -0.10 21.06
N ALA A 35 20.70 0.75 21.72
CA ALA A 35 22.02 1.16 21.23
C ALA A 35 23.01 -0.01 21.24
N ALA A 36 23.03 -0.81 22.30
CA ALA A 36 23.86 -2.03 22.39
C ALA A 36 23.46 -3.06 21.33
N ALA A 37 22.17 -3.26 21.08
CA ALA A 37 21.67 -4.15 20.02
C ALA A 37 21.93 -3.64 18.58
N GLN A 38 22.14 -2.34 18.40
CA GLN A 38 22.59 -1.76 17.13
C GLN A 38 24.09 -1.96 16.92
N GLN A 39 24.89 -1.76 17.97
CA GLN A 39 26.34 -1.99 17.92
C GLN A 39 26.68 -3.47 17.73
N ALA A 40 25.98 -4.39 18.42
CA ALA A 40 26.16 -5.83 18.24
C ALA A 40 25.83 -6.31 16.82
N ALA A 41 24.79 -5.75 16.19
CA ALA A 41 24.41 -6.10 14.82
C ALA A 41 25.42 -5.60 13.77
N ALA A 42 26.01 -4.42 13.99
CA ALA A 42 27.08 -3.90 13.14
C ALA A 42 28.36 -4.73 13.25
N HIS A 43 28.71 -5.20 14.45
CA HIS A 43 29.86 -6.09 14.66
C HIS A 43 29.67 -7.49 14.08
N GLY A 44 28.44 -8.04 14.13
CA GLY A 44 28.12 -9.34 13.54
C GLY A 44 28.30 -9.35 12.02
N SER A 45 27.66 -8.41 11.30
CA SER A 45 27.75 -8.35 9.83
C SER A 45 29.18 -8.15 9.31
N GLN A 46 30.06 -7.50 10.08
CA GLN A 46 31.47 -7.36 9.71
C GLN A 46 32.26 -8.66 9.89
N ALA A 47 31.84 -9.56 10.77
CA ALA A 47 32.58 -10.79 11.06
C ALA A 47 32.60 -11.76 9.87
N THR A 48 31.46 -11.99 9.22
CA THR A 48 31.39 -12.89 8.05
C THR A 48 32.08 -12.31 6.82
N ASP A 49 31.95 -11.00 6.57
CA ASP A 49 32.64 -10.33 5.46
C ASP A 49 34.17 -10.39 5.62
N LEU A 50 34.68 -10.27 6.85
CA LEU A 50 36.11 -10.44 7.16
C LEU A 50 36.58 -11.88 6.94
N ILE A 51 35.78 -12.88 7.32
CA ILE A 51 36.11 -14.29 7.09
C ILE A 51 36.14 -14.59 5.58
N LEU A 52 35.13 -14.16 4.83
CA LEU A 52 35.05 -14.41 3.38
C LEU A 52 36.14 -13.68 2.60
N SER A 53 36.42 -12.42 2.94
CA SER A 53 37.50 -11.65 2.30
C SER A 53 38.89 -12.23 2.60
N SER A 54 39.09 -12.80 3.78
CA SER A 54 40.34 -13.51 4.11
C SER A 54 40.58 -14.72 3.19
N TRP A 55 39.52 -15.36 2.68
CA TRP A 55 39.62 -16.54 1.81
C TRP A 55 39.78 -16.21 0.33
N GLN A 56 39.44 -14.99 -0.09
CA GLN A 56 39.56 -14.56 -1.50
C GLN A 56 41.01 -14.47 -1.97
N TRP A 57 41.96 -14.30 -1.05
CA TRP A 57 43.39 -14.06 -1.37
C TRP A 57 44.36 -14.96 -0.58
N SER A 58 43.87 -16.00 0.08
CA SER A 58 44.68 -16.90 0.91
C SER A 58 44.53 -18.38 0.52
N GLN A 59 45.14 -19.28 1.31
CA GLN A 59 45.02 -20.72 1.10
C GLN A 59 43.57 -21.19 1.27
N PRO A 60 43.15 -22.24 0.54
CA PRO A 60 41.79 -22.75 0.62
C PRO A 60 41.42 -23.14 2.06
N PRO A 61 40.24 -22.75 2.57
CA PRO A 61 39.88 -22.93 3.97
C PRO A 61 39.78 -24.41 4.34
N THR A 62 40.29 -24.74 5.53
CA THR A 62 40.17 -26.08 6.11
C THR A 62 38.71 -26.45 6.38
N LEU A 63 38.42 -27.75 6.50
CA LEU A 63 37.07 -28.23 6.79
C LEU A 63 36.47 -27.59 8.05
N THR A 64 37.29 -27.38 9.08
CA THR A 64 36.89 -26.73 10.33
C THR A 64 36.56 -25.25 10.12
N ALA A 65 37.39 -24.51 9.39
CA ALA A 65 37.14 -23.11 9.07
C ALA A 65 35.83 -22.92 8.27
N LYS A 66 35.51 -23.86 7.37
CA LYS A 66 34.24 -23.88 6.66
C LYS A 66 33.05 -24.09 7.59
N GLN A 67 33.15 -25.04 8.52
CA GLN A 67 32.10 -25.30 9.52
C GLN A 67 31.91 -24.12 10.48
N ASP A 68 32.98 -23.43 10.85
CA ASP A 68 32.91 -22.25 11.71
C ASP A 68 32.22 -21.08 10.99
N CYS A 69 32.62 -20.80 9.74
CA CYS A 69 31.97 -19.80 8.91
C CYS A 69 30.49 -20.11 8.68
N GLN A 70 30.13 -21.37 8.42
CA GLN A 70 28.75 -21.80 8.29
C GLN A 70 27.95 -21.54 9.58
N ARG A 71 28.51 -21.82 10.75
CA ARG A 71 27.86 -21.54 12.04
C ARG A 71 27.64 -20.05 12.26
N THR A 72 28.64 -19.22 11.92
CA THR A 72 28.54 -17.76 12.01
C THR A 72 27.46 -17.20 11.08
N LEU A 73 27.43 -17.64 9.82
CA LEU A 73 26.39 -17.27 8.84
C LEU A 73 24.97 -17.64 9.31
N ILE A 74 24.80 -18.83 9.87
CA ILE A 74 23.50 -19.27 10.40
C ILE A 74 23.07 -18.40 11.58
N ALA A 75 23.99 -18.07 12.48
CA ALA A 75 23.71 -17.21 13.62
C ALA A 75 23.32 -15.78 13.18
N GLU A 76 24.03 -15.23 12.18
CA GLU A 76 23.69 -13.92 11.60
C GLU A 76 22.33 -13.93 10.92
N LEU A 77 22.01 -14.97 10.16
CA LEU A 77 20.70 -15.12 9.52
C LEU A 77 19.58 -15.20 10.55
N GLN A 78 19.78 -15.94 11.64
CA GLN A 78 18.82 -16.03 12.74
C GLN A 78 18.62 -14.66 13.40
N GLU A 79 19.68 -13.91 13.67
CA GLU A 79 19.58 -12.56 14.25
C GLU A 79 18.86 -11.59 13.31
N LEU A 80 19.17 -11.62 12.00
CA LEU A 80 18.47 -10.82 11.00
C LEU A 80 16.98 -11.17 10.93
N ALA A 81 16.64 -12.46 10.97
CA ALA A 81 15.26 -12.93 10.98
C ALA A 81 14.50 -12.45 12.23
N LEU A 82 15.12 -12.54 13.41
CA LEU A 82 14.55 -12.03 14.66
C LEU A 82 14.36 -10.51 14.62
N ARG A 83 15.34 -9.78 14.08
CA ARG A 83 15.27 -8.32 13.93
C ARG A 83 14.17 -7.91 12.95
N ALA A 84 14.05 -8.61 11.83
CA ALA A 84 13.00 -8.40 10.85
C ALA A 84 11.61 -8.70 11.44
N ALA A 85 11.47 -9.82 12.17
CA ALA A 85 10.24 -10.17 12.88
C ALA A 85 9.90 -9.15 13.98
N GLY A 86 10.89 -8.62 14.69
CA GLY A 86 10.69 -7.58 15.71
C GLY A 86 10.37 -6.20 15.14
N ASN A 87 10.77 -5.92 13.90
CA ASN A 87 10.51 -4.66 13.20
C ASN A 87 9.37 -4.73 12.19
N CYS A 88 8.70 -5.87 12.06
CA CYS A 88 7.55 -5.96 11.17
C CYS A 88 6.41 -5.09 11.70
N LEU A 89 5.61 -4.56 10.77
CA LEU A 89 4.56 -3.59 11.06
C LEU A 89 3.53 -4.13 12.07
N SER A 90 3.18 -5.41 11.97
CA SER A 90 2.25 -6.06 12.90
C SER A 90 2.80 -6.15 14.32
N ALA A 91 4.08 -6.51 14.49
CA ALA A 91 4.73 -6.54 15.80
C ALA A 91 4.88 -5.14 16.41
N GLN A 92 5.19 -4.13 15.59
CA GLN A 92 5.25 -2.74 16.05
C GLN A 92 3.87 -2.22 16.46
N HIS A 93 2.83 -2.49 15.68
CA HIS A 93 1.45 -2.10 16.01
C HIS A 93 0.96 -2.78 17.29
N LEU A 94 1.20 -4.08 17.45
CA LEU A 94 0.88 -4.81 18.69
C LEU A 94 1.62 -4.22 19.90
N ARG A 95 2.91 -3.88 19.75
CA ARG A 95 3.70 -3.25 20.81
C ARG A 95 3.13 -1.90 21.22
N GLN A 96 2.70 -1.09 20.25
CA GLN A 96 2.04 0.19 20.52
C GLN A 96 0.72 0.00 21.27
N GLN A 97 -0.11 -0.95 20.83
CA GLN A 97 -1.36 -1.30 21.50
C GLN A 97 -1.13 -1.76 22.94
N LEU A 98 -0.17 -2.66 23.17
CA LEU A 98 0.19 -3.13 24.50
C LEU A 98 0.68 -2.00 25.40
N PHE A 99 1.45 -1.05 24.87
CA PHE A 99 1.89 0.12 25.63
C PHE A 99 0.71 1.04 26.01
N ILE A 100 -0.27 1.21 25.13
CA ILE A 100 -1.50 1.96 25.45
C ILE A 100 -2.29 1.24 26.54
N TYR A 101 -2.46 -0.09 26.43
CA TYR A 101 -3.13 -0.89 27.46
C TYR A 101 -2.40 -0.80 28.81
N GLU A 102 -1.07 -0.88 28.82
CA GLU A 102 -0.27 -0.72 30.03
C GLU A 102 -0.56 0.64 30.71
N ARG A 103 -0.53 1.74 29.95
CA ARG A 103 -0.84 3.08 30.48
C ARG A 103 -2.28 3.16 31.00
N TYR A 104 -3.22 2.55 30.29
CA TYR A 104 -4.62 2.49 30.71
C TYR A 104 -4.79 1.73 32.03
N TYR A 105 -4.19 0.54 32.16
CA TYR A 105 -4.28 -0.26 33.39
C TYR A 105 -3.58 0.42 34.58
N VAL A 106 -2.45 1.10 34.35
CA VAL A 106 -1.78 1.91 35.38
C VAL A 106 -2.69 3.07 35.84
N ALA A 107 -3.36 3.76 34.90
CA ALA A 107 -4.31 4.82 35.23
C ALA A 107 -5.54 4.29 35.99
N LEU A 108 -6.09 3.15 35.55
CA LEU A 108 -7.23 2.49 36.19
C LEU A 108 -6.89 2.07 37.63
N LYS A 109 -5.69 1.52 37.85
CA LYS A 109 -5.19 1.18 39.20
C LYS A 109 -5.11 2.41 40.10
N ARG A 110 -4.59 3.54 39.59
CA ARG A 110 -4.53 4.82 40.33
C ARG A 110 -5.92 5.34 40.67
N HIS A 111 -6.87 5.27 39.73
CA HIS A 111 -8.24 5.72 39.95
C HIS A 111 -8.96 4.89 41.03
N ARG A 112 -8.79 3.56 41.02
CA ARG A 112 -9.35 2.67 42.06
C ARG A 112 -8.73 2.90 43.45
N GLN A 113 -7.46 3.29 43.51
CA GLN A 113 -6.80 3.64 44.79
C GLN A 113 -7.26 5.00 45.31
N GLN A 114 -7.52 5.97 44.44
CA GLN A 114 -8.08 7.27 44.86
C GLN A 114 -9.52 7.13 45.38
N SER A 115 -10.37 6.32 44.73
CA SER A 115 -11.74 6.11 45.20
C SER A 115 -11.84 5.33 46.52
N SER A 116 -10.84 4.53 46.88
CA SER A 116 -10.79 3.87 48.19
C SER A 116 -10.27 4.76 49.33
N THR A 117 -9.67 5.92 49.01
CA THR A 117 -9.11 6.84 50.02
C THR A 117 -10.02 8.04 50.30
N SER A 118 -11.05 8.28 49.47
CA SER A 118 -12.04 9.36 49.64
C SER A 118 -13.23 8.99 50.53
N SER A 119 -13.27 7.79 51.13
CA SER A 119 -14.34 7.33 52.02
C SER A 119 -14.05 7.54 53.52
N GLY A 120 -13.09 8.39 53.87
CA GLY A 120 -12.82 8.74 55.26
C GLY A 120 -12.24 10.14 55.41
N THR A 121 -13.09 11.17 55.42
CA THR A 121 -13.07 12.36 56.33
C THR A 121 -14.21 13.29 55.90
N ALA A 122 -15.11 13.62 56.84
CA ALA A 122 -16.31 14.42 56.64
C ALA A 122 -16.12 15.92 56.95
N GLY A 123 -17.05 16.76 56.46
CA GLY A 123 -17.30 18.16 56.84
C GLY A 123 -16.77 19.16 55.80
N THR A 124 -17.56 20.04 55.17
CA THR A 124 -18.51 20.97 55.79
C THR A 124 -19.53 21.50 54.76
N THR A 125 -20.76 21.64 55.26
CA THR A 125 -21.97 22.31 54.74
C THR A 125 -21.79 23.56 53.86
N ILE A 126 -22.72 23.77 52.91
CA ILE A 126 -23.63 24.93 52.85
C ILE A 126 -24.84 24.59 51.94
N ALA A 127 -26.03 24.99 52.42
CA ALA A 127 -27.38 24.88 51.84
C ALA A 127 -27.51 25.55 50.46
N THR A 128 -28.58 25.44 49.65
CA THR A 128 -29.96 25.85 49.95
C THR A 128 -30.89 25.48 48.77
N THR A 129 -32.04 24.85 49.11
CA THR A 129 -33.44 25.10 48.64
C THR A 129 -33.93 24.93 47.19
N THR A 130 -35.07 24.21 47.12
CA THR A 130 -36.29 24.36 46.25
C THR A 130 -36.16 24.02 44.76
N THR A 131 -37.08 23.33 44.08
CA THR A 131 -38.53 23.12 44.23
C THR A 131 -38.97 21.81 43.54
N ALA A 132 -40.10 21.26 43.99
CA ALA A 132 -40.78 20.08 43.47
C ALA A 132 -41.65 20.35 42.23
N THR A 133 -41.83 19.35 41.36
CA THR A 133 -43.11 19.08 40.65
C THR A 133 -43.18 17.66 40.06
N THR A 134 -43.95 16.81 40.75
CA THR A 134 -45.00 15.88 40.25
C THR A 134 -44.93 15.23 38.84
N VAL A 135 -44.85 13.89 38.87
CA VAL A 135 -45.48 12.82 38.03
C VAL A 135 -46.96 13.10 37.62
N PRO A 136 -47.70 12.30 36.78
CA PRO A 136 -47.40 10.99 36.13
C PRO A 136 -47.97 10.76 34.69
N GLY A 137 -47.75 9.54 34.14
CA GLY A 137 -48.75 8.81 33.33
C GLY A 137 -48.34 8.47 31.88
N THR A 138 -47.80 7.27 31.60
CA THR A 138 -48.49 6.12 30.97
C THR A 138 -49.52 6.46 29.88
N THR A 139 -49.24 6.06 28.63
CA THR A 139 -49.95 5.00 27.85
C THR A 139 -49.44 4.96 26.40
N ALA A 140 -49.00 3.79 25.94
CA ALA A 140 -48.99 3.41 24.52
C ALA A 140 -50.41 2.96 24.10
N PRO A 141 -50.80 3.08 22.83
CA PRO A 141 -50.82 1.92 21.92
C PRO A 141 -50.41 2.28 20.47
N ALA A 142 -49.68 1.43 19.74
CA ALA A 142 -50.14 0.35 18.84
C ALA A 142 -50.61 0.79 17.43
N VAL A 143 -49.85 0.29 16.43
CA VAL A 143 -50.29 -0.23 15.10
C VAL A 143 -50.92 0.73 14.08
N GLY A 144 -50.32 0.79 12.90
CA GLY A 144 -50.93 1.34 11.68
C GLY A 144 -50.04 1.15 10.45
N SER A 145 -50.40 0.16 9.64
CA SER A 145 -49.86 -0.19 8.30
C SER A 145 -50.29 0.82 7.22
N LEU A 146 -49.82 0.59 5.97
CA LEU A 146 -50.19 1.21 4.67
C LEU A 146 -49.12 2.21 4.18
N GLU A 147 -48.64 2.25 2.94
CA GLU A 147 -49.10 1.69 1.67
C GLU A 147 -47.95 1.78 0.63
N VAL A 148 -47.92 0.83 -0.31
CA VAL A 148 -47.11 0.85 -1.53
C VAL A 148 -48.02 1.32 -2.67
N PRO A 149 -47.57 2.22 -3.58
CA PRO A 149 -48.26 2.40 -4.85
C PRO A 149 -47.59 1.60 -5.97
N MET A 150 -48.39 0.74 -6.57
CA MET A 150 -48.20 0.07 -7.85
C MET A 150 -48.71 0.99 -8.97
N VAL A 151 -48.00 1.08 -10.10
CA VAL A 151 -48.50 1.71 -11.34
C VAL A 151 -48.16 0.78 -12.52
N ASP A 152 -49.18 0.49 -13.32
CA ASP A 152 -49.19 -0.27 -14.57
C ASP A 152 -49.87 0.63 -15.64
N PRO A 153 -49.97 0.23 -16.93
CA PRO A 153 -49.00 0.28 -18.02
C PRO A 153 -49.35 1.37 -19.08
N THR A 154 -48.78 1.24 -20.27
CA THR A 154 -49.02 1.99 -21.54
C THR A 154 -48.38 3.37 -21.69
N SER A 155 -47.27 3.42 -22.46
CA SER A 155 -47.19 4.13 -23.75
C SER A 155 -45.74 4.31 -24.23
N GLN A 156 -45.57 4.25 -25.55
CA GLN A 156 -44.42 4.74 -26.34
C GLN A 156 -43.27 3.76 -26.64
N VAL A 157 -43.53 2.96 -27.68
CA VAL A 157 -42.56 2.58 -28.71
C VAL A 157 -41.99 3.86 -29.35
N VAL A 158 -40.75 4.25 -29.06
CA VAL A 158 -39.86 5.07 -29.91
C VAL A 158 -38.39 4.83 -29.46
N GLU A 159 -37.49 4.66 -30.43
CA GLU A 159 -36.00 4.54 -30.37
C GLU A 159 -35.37 3.13 -30.34
N GLN A 160 -35.34 2.49 -31.52
CA GLN A 160 -34.50 1.33 -31.85
C GLN A 160 -33.35 1.53 -32.88
N PRO A 161 -32.96 2.74 -33.35
CA PRO A 161 -31.85 2.86 -34.31
C PRO A 161 -30.45 2.73 -33.66
N ASP A 162 -30.29 3.12 -32.40
CA ASP A 162 -28.98 3.16 -31.73
C ASP A 162 -28.40 1.77 -31.47
N HIS A 163 -29.24 0.77 -31.19
CA HIS A 163 -28.77 -0.57 -30.86
C HIS A 163 -28.17 -1.30 -32.08
N ALA A 164 -28.66 -1.00 -33.29
CA ALA A 164 -28.12 -1.54 -34.54
C ALA A 164 -26.78 -0.87 -34.90
N ALA A 165 -26.72 0.47 -34.79
CA ALA A 165 -25.49 1.22 -35.02
C ALA A 165 -24.39 0.87 -34.01
N LEU A 166 -24.73 0.73 -32.72
CA LEU A 166 -23.82 0.25 -31.68
C LEU A 166 -23.37 -1.20 -31.91
N GLY A 167 -24.28 -2.05 -32.42
CA GLY A 167 -23.95 -3.42 -32.82
C GLY A 167 -22.92 -3.46 -33.94
N LEU A 168 -23.10 -2.66 -34.98
CA LEU A 168 -22.17 -2.55 -36.10
C LEU A 168 -20.83 -1.94 -35.66
N ALA A 169 -20.85 -0.88 -34.85
CA ALA A 169 -19.65 -0.29 -34.26
C ALA A 169 -18.87 -1.31 -33.43
N ARG A 170 -19.55 -2.16 -32.66
CA ARG A 170 -18.92 -3.25 -31.91
C ARG A 170 -18.27 -4.30 -32.81
N VAL A 171 -18.91 -4.66 -33.92
CA VAL A 171 -18.31 -5.59 -34.90
C VAL A 171 -17.08 -4.97 -35.55
N ALA A 172 -17.18 -3.73 -36.03
CA ALA A 172 -16.09 -3.03 -36.70
C ALA A 172 -14.88 -2.83 -35.77
N THR A 173 -15.09 -2.38 -34.54
CA THR A 173 -14.03 -2.20 -33.54
C THR A 173 -13.37 -3.53 -33.16
N ARG A 174 -14.14 -4.59 -32.95
CA ARG A 174 -13.58 -5.94 -32.69
C ARG A 174 -12.79 -6.45 -33.89
N ALA A 175 -13.27 -6.25 -35.10
CA ALA A 175 -12.59 -6.66 -36.32
C ALA A 175 -11.28 -5.89 -36.50
N ALA A 176 -11.30 -4.56 -36.34
CA ALA A 176 -10.13 -3.70 -36.39
C ALA A 176 -9.09 -4.11 -35.33
N LEU A 177 -9.52 -4.31 -34.08
CA LEU A 177 -8.62 -4.73 -33.00
C LEU A 177 -7.98 -6.10 -33.27
N ASN A 178 -8.78 -7.07 -33.72
CA ASN A 178 -8.27 -8.39 -34.07
C ASN A 178 -7.31 -8.34 -35.26
N PHE A 179 -7.56 -7.47 -36.23
CA PHE A 179 -6.67 -7.21 -37.35
C PHE A 179 -5.34 -6.62 -36.85
N SER A 180 -5.36 -5.62 -35.97
CA SER A 180 -4.15 -5.07 -35.34
C SER A 180 -3.35 -6.14 -34.60
N PHE A 181 -4.00 -7.01 -33.80
CA PHE A 181 -3.30 -8.11 -33.12
C PHE A 181 -2.76 -9.15 -34.09
N ALA A 182 -3.43 -9.40 -35.21
CA ALA A 182 -2.93 -10.30 -36.24
C ALA A 182 -1.74 -9.69 -36.99
N PHE A 183 -1.78 -8.39 -37.27
CA PHE A 183 -0.70 -7.63 -37.88
C PHE A 183 0.56 -7.65 -37.00
N LEU A 184 0.45 -7.25 -35.72
CA LEU A 184 1.56 -7.28 -34.76
C LEU A 184 2.19 -8.68 -34.66
N ARG A 185 1.35 -9.72 -34.49
CA ARG A 185 1.84 -11.10 -34.43
C ARG A 185 2.47 -11.55 -35.74
N ARG A 186 2.02 -11.06 -36.90
CA ARG A 186 2.63 -11.40 -38.18
C ARG A 186 4.00 -10.73 -38.31
N ALA A 187 4.08 -9.43 -38.09
CA ALA A 187 5.29 -8.64 -38.19
C ALA A 187 6.41 -9.18 -37.29
N TRP A 188 6.09 -9.50 -36.03
CA TRP A 188 7.07 -10.12 -35.14
C TRP A 188 7.53 -11.51 -35.59
N ARG A 189 6.71 -12.29 -36.33
CA ARG A 189 7.10 -13.62 -36.85
C ARG A 189 7.99 -13.52 -38.06
N SER A 190 7.65 -12.64 -38.99
CA SER A 190 8.43 -12.47 -40.22
C SER A 190 9.69 -11.67 -39.96
N GLY A 191 9.72 -10.84 -38.91
CA GLY A 191 10.75 -9.83 -38.71
C GLY A 191 10.58 -8.62 -39.64
N GLU A 192 9.61 -8.67 -40.55
CA GLU A 192 9.23 -7.58 -41.45
C GLU A 192 8.31 -6.61 -40.70
N ASP A 193 8.43 -5.31 -40.96
CA ASP A 193 7.59 -4.26 -40.37
C ASP A 193 7.62 -4.20 -38.82
N THR A 194 8.71 -4.68 -38.20
CA THR A 194 8.89 -4.61 -36.74
C THR A 194 9.07 -3.18 -36.24
N GLU A 195 9.65 -2.30 -37.06
CA GLU A 195 9.77 -0.86 -36.78
C GLU A 195 8.39 -0.20 -36.68
N MET A 196 7.48 -0.49 -37.63
CA MET A 196 6.09 0.00 -37.59
C MET A 196 5.35 -0.49 -36.34
N CYS A 197 5.63 -1.71 -35.88
CA CYS A 197 5.06 -2.23 -34.63
C CYS A 197 5.60 -1.46 -33.41
N SER A 198 6.90 -1.15 -33.41
CA SER A 198 7.54 -0.36 -32.36
C SER A 198 6.93 1.04 -32.30
N GLU A 199 6.80 1.70 -33.47
CA GLU A 199 6.21 3.02 -33.62
C GLU A 199 4.76 3.07 -33.12
N LEU A 200 3.94 2.11 -33.54
CA LEU A 200 2.54 2.01 -33.12
C LEU A 200 2.40 1.87 -31.59
N LEU A 201 3.25 1.04 -30.96
CA LEU A 201 3.22 0.87 -29.51
C LEU A 201 3.72 2.11 -28.77
N SER A 202 4.74 2.81 -29.30
CA SER A 202 5.22 4.06 -28.71
C SER A 202 4.19 5.17 -28.83
N GLU A 203 3.54 5.33 -29.99
CA GLU A 203 2.51 6.35 -30.20
C GLU A 203 1.30 6.10 -29.30
N ALA A 204 0.89 4.84 -29.15
CA ALA A 204 -0.15 4.46 -28.19
C ALA A 204 0.26 4.80 -26.75
N LEU A 205 1.52 4.61 -26.38
CA LEU A 205 2.03 4.93 -25.04
C LEU A 205 2.04 6.43 -24.78
N GLU A 206 2.52 7.23 -25.74
CA GLU A 206 2.53 8.69 -25.67
C GLU A 206 1.10 9.23 -25.52
N SER A 207 0.17 8.77 -26.37
CA SER A 207 -1.25 9.14 -26.31
C SER A 207 -1.87 8.82 -24.94
N LEU A 208 -1.48 7.70 -24.32
CA LEU A 208 -1.98 7.28 -23.02
C LEU A 208 -1.42 8.13 -21.86
N GLN A 209 -0.21 8.65 -22.02
CA GLN A 209 0.48 9.48 -21.04
C GLN A 209 -0.04 10.92 -21.02
N GLU A 210 -0.60 11.41 -22.12
CA GLU A 210 -1.24 12.73 -22.21
C GLU A 210 -2.55 12.83 -21.41
N LEU A 211 -3.23 11.70 -21.21
CA LEU A 211 -4.48 11.66 -20.46
C LEU A 211 -4.24 11.91 -18.96
N PRO A 212 -5.15 12.60 -18.25
CA PRO A 212 -5.02 12.81 -16.81
C PRO A 212 -5.04 11.48 -16.04
N GLU A 213 -4.45 11.46 -14.86
CA GLU A 213 -4.45 10.26 -14.01
C GLU A 213 -5.87 9.92 -13.54
N ALA A 214 -6.14 8.64 -13.29
CA ALA A 214 -7.43 8.16 -12.79
C ALA A 214 -8.66 8.51 -13.68
N THR A 215 -8.47 8.82 -14.97
CA THR A 215 -9.57 9.12 -15.91
C THR A 215 -10.63 8.02 -15.98
N LEU A 216 -10.26 6.76 -15.72
CA LEU A 216 -11.15 5.59 -15.82
C LEU A 216 -11.62 5.10 -14.45
N PHE A 217 -11.38 5.87 -13.39
CA PHE A 217 -11.76 5.48 -12.03
C PHE A 217 -13.29 5.32 -11.92
N GLU A 218 -14.04 6.26 -12.48
CA GLU A 218 -15.50 6.20 -12.60
C GLU A 218 -15.89 5.45 -13.88
N SER A 219 -15.80 4.12 -13.87
CA SER A 219 -16.08 3.29 -15.06
C SER A 219 -17.53 3.41 -15.59
N ALA A 220 -18.44 4.03 -14.85
CA ALA A 220 -19.84 4.23 -15.24
C ALA A 220 -20.03 5.30 -16.32
N GLU A 221 -19.11 6.26 -16.45
CA GLU A 221 -19.20 7.35 -17.42
C GLU A 221 -18.60 6.98 -18.79
N VAL A 222 -17.90 5.85 -18.86
CA VAL A 222 -17.18 5.41 -20.06
C VAL A 222 -18.02 4.40 -20.85
N SER A 223 -18.03 4.56 -22.18
CA SER A 223 -18.77 3.65 -23.06
C SER A 223 -18.37 2.18 -22.84
N PRO A 224 -19.33 1.25 -22.68
CA PRO A 224 -19.03 -0.16 -22.45
C PRO A 224 -18.29 -0.82 -23.61
N LEU A 225 -18.45 -0.29 -24.83
CA LEU A 225 -17.72 -0.74 -26.00
C LEU A 225 -16.21 -0.50 -25.85
N TRP A 226 -15.84 0.67 -25.34
CA TRP A 226 -14.45 1.06 -25.15
C TRP A 226 -13.78 0.22 -24.06
N MET A 227 -14.50 -0.02 -22.95
CA MET A 227 -14.04 -0.92 -21.89
C MET A 227 -13.77 -2.35 -22.40
N GLU A 228 -14.63 -2.86 -23.28
CA GLU A 228 -14.46 -4.19 -23.87
C GLU A 228 -13.20 -4.28 -24.74
N VAL A 229 -12.97 -3.27 -25.59
CA VAL A 229 -11.78 -3.16 -26.44
C VAL A 229 -10.53 -3.07 -25.56
N MET A 230 -10.54 -2.21 -24.55
CA MET A 230 -9.42 -2.02 -23.63
C MET A 230 -9.10 -3.32 -22.88
N GLU A 231 -10.09 -4.06 -22.38
CA GLU A 231 -9.84 -5.31 -21.66
C GLU A 231 -9.17 -6.37 -22.55
N ARG A 232 -9.56 -6.44 -23.83
CA ARG A 232 -8.90 -7.31 -24.82
C ARG A 232 -7.47 -6.85 -25.12
N SER A 233 -7.25 -5.54 -25.25
CA SER A 233 -5.90 -4.96 -25.40
C SER A 233 -5.01 -5.27 -24.21
N ILE A 234 -5.51 -5.17 -22.98
CA ILE A 234 -4.77 -5.52 -21.76
C ILE A 234 -4.36 -7.00 -21.80
N LYS A 235 -5.28 -7.90 -22.15
CA LYS A 235 -4.98 -9.34 -22.25
C LYS A 235 -3.90 -9.61 -23.29
N PHE A 236 -4.00 -8.99 -24.47
CA PHE A 236 -3.00 -9.13 -25.51
C PHE A 236 -1.64 -8.55 -25.09
N LEU A 237 -1.59 -7.32 -24.58
CA LEU A 237 -0.36 -6.67 -24.13
C LEU A 237 0.32 -7.44 -22.99
N ARG A 238 -0.44 -8.10 -22.10
CA ARG A 238 0.12 -8.99 -21.07
C ARG A 238 0.88 -10.15 -21.70
N LEU A 239 0.32 -10.79 -22.71
CA LEU A 239 1.01 -11.85 -23.45
C LEU A 239 2.27 -11.32 -24.15
N VAL A 240 2.21 -10.13 -24.74
CA VAL A 240 3.35 -9.45 -25.35
C VAL A 240 4.45 -9.19 -24.32
N ALA A 241 4.15 -8.55 -23.19
CA ALA A 241 5.13 -8.23 -22.15
C ALA A 241 5.82 -9.50 -21.61
N LEU A 242 5.04 -10.57 -21.37
CA LEU A 242 5.54 -11.88 -20.98
C LEU A 242 6.39 -12.56 -22.07
N GLY A 243 6.41 -12.03 -23.29
CA GLY A 243 7.14 -12.59 -24.43
C GLY A 243 6.47 -13.81 -25.03
N ASP A 244 5.19 -14.03 -24.75
CA ASP A 244 4.39 -15.13 -25.30
C ASP A 244 3.10 -14.68 -26.02
N PRO A 245 3.16 -13.74 -26.97
CA PRO A 245 1.97 -13.36 -27.74
C PRO A 245 1.45 -14.46 -28.67
N MET A 246 2.21 -15.55 -28.90
CA MET A 246 1.90 -16.57 -29.92
C MET A 246 1.98 -18.03 -29.47
N GLY A 247 2.08 -18.29 -28.16
CA GLY A 247 2.15 -19.64 -27.58
C GLY A 247 3.51 -20.31 -27.80
N GLY A 248 4.61 -19.62 -27.54
CA GLY A 248 5.98 -20.11 -27.58
C GLY A 248 6.60 -20.17 -28.98
N ARG A 249 5.88 -19.77 -30.02
CA ARG A 249 6.34 -19.90 -31.42
C ARG A 249 7.29 -18.80 -31.90
N CYS A 250 7.24 -17.64 -31.26
CA CYS A 250 8.10 -16.49 -31.55
C CYS A 250 7.89 -15.45 -30.43
N THR A 251 8.97 -14.79 -30.04
CA THR A 251 8.98 -13.78 -29.00
C THR A 251 8.96 -12.39 -29.62
N ALA A 252 8.10 -11.50 -29.12
CA ALA A 252 8.17 -10.09 -29.50
C ALA A 252 9.56 -9.50 -29.15
N PRO A 253 10.07 -8.54 -29.93
CA PRO A 253 11.31 -7.83 -29.64
C PRO A 253 11.33 -7.27 -28.21
N LEU A 254 12.50 -7.25 -27.57
CA LEU A 254 12.63 -6.79 -26.18
C LEU A 254 12.09 -5.37 -25.98
N ASN A 255 12.33 -4.48 -26.94
CA ASN A 255 11.84 -3.11 -26.90
C ASN A 255 10.31 -3.04 -26.84
N ASP A 256 9.63 -3.76 -27.74
CA ASP A 256 8.16 -3.83 -27.78
C ASP A 256 7.56 -4.45 -26.53
N ARG A 257 8.26 -5.43 -25.94
CA ARG A 257 7.86 -6.03 -24.65
C ARG A 257 7.93 -5.00 -23.52
N HIS A 258 8.97 -4.16 -23.50
CA HIS A 258 9.09 -3.07 -22.54
C HIS A 258 8.02 -2.00 -22.77
N THR A 259 7.76 -1.60 -24.02
CA THR A 259 6.70 -0.63 -24.34
C THR A 259 5.32 -1.17 -23.96
N ALA A 260 5.04 -2.45 -24.21
CA ALA A 260 3.82 -3.11 -23.78
C ALA A 260 3.68 -3.14 -22.25
N LEU A 261 4.77 -3.37 -21.51
CA LEU A 261 4.78 -3.27 -20.05
C LEU A 261 4.45 -1.84 -19.59
N CYS A 262 5.08 -0.83 -20.19
CA CYS A 262 4.80 0.58 -19.88
C CYS A 262 3.33 0.93 -20.14
N LEU A 263 2.75 0.49 -21.27
CA LEU A 263 1.33 0.64 -21.58
C LEU A 263 0.44 0.02 -20.49
N LEU A 264 0.75 -1.19 -20.03
CA LEU A 264 -0.02 -1.86 -18.98
C LEU A 264 0.06 -1.12 -17.65
N LEU A 265 1.23 -0.61 -17.28
CA LEU A 265 1.41 0.17 -16.05
C LEU A 265 0.64 1.50 -16.13
N GLU A 266 0.64 2.16 -17.28
CA GLU A 266 -0.11 3.40 -17.48
C GLU A 266 -1.62 3.19 -17.53
N LEU A 267 -2.09 2.08 -18.10
CA LEU A 267 -3.51 1.69 -17.98
C LEU A 267 -3.89 1.45 -16.51
N GLY A 268 -2.97 0.93 -15.70
CA GLY A 268 -3.14 0.81 -14.25
C GLY A 268 -3.29 2.17 -13.55
N VAL A 269 -2.50 3.17 -13.95
CA VAL A 269 -2.60 4.55 -13.45
C VAL A 269 -3.94 5.19 -13.86
N GLN A 270 -4.38 4.97 -15.10
CA GLN A 270 -5.65 5.51 -15.58
C GLN A 270 -6.86 4.88 -14.90
N LYS A 271 -6.83 3.59 -14.59
CA LYS A 271 -7.87 2.95 -13.78
C LYS A 271 -7.90 3.50 -12.35
N GLY A 272 -6.75 3.84 -11.79
CA GLY A 272 -6.64 4.46 -10.45
C GLY A 272 -7.13 3.59 -9.29
N THR A 273 -7.49 2.33 -9.52
CA THR A 273 -7.97 1.40 -8.48
C THR A 273 -6.83 0.57 -7.91
N LEU A 274 -6.92 0.24 -6.61
CA LEU A 274 -5.96 -0.63 -5.94
C LEU A 274 -5.84 -2.00 -6.61
N ALA A 275 -6.96 -2.55 -7.10
CA ALA A 275 -6.95 -3.82 -7.81
C ALA A 275 -6.08 -3.75 -9.08
N ALA A 276 -6.23 -2.70 -9.89
CA ALA A 276 -5.43 -2.52 -11.10
C ALA A 276 -3.95 -2.33 -10.79
N THR A 277 -3.61 -1.57 -9.74
CA THR A 277 -2.21 -1.38 -9.34
C THR A 277 -1.58 -2.69 -8.84
N LEU A 278 -2.31 -3.49 -8.05
CA LEU A 278 -1.82 -4.80 -7.60
C LEU A 278 -1.63 -5.77 -8.76
N GLU A 279 -2.51 -5.77 -9.77
CA GLU A 279 -2.31 -6.58 -10.98
C GLU A 279 -1.01 -6.21 -11.71
N CYS A 280 -0.68 -4.92 -11.77
CA CYS A 280 0.59 -4.43 -12.31
C CYS A 280 1.80 -4.92 -11.50
N VAL A 281 1.73 -4.87 -10.16
CA VAL A 281 2.79 -5.38 -9.28
C VAL A 281 2.97 -6.89 -9.46
N VAL A 282 1.88 -7.65 -9.50
CA VAL A 282 1.94 -9.10 -9.75
C VAL A 282 2.60 -9.39 -11.10
N LEU A 283 2.25 -8.64 -12.16
CA LEU A 283 2.90 -8.81 -13.46
C LEU A 283 4.42 -8.56 -13.40
N LEU A 284 4.85 -7.53 -12.67
CA LEU A 284 6.28 -7.23 -12.49
C LEU A 284 7.01 -8.36 -11.75
N LEU A 285 6.38 -8.93 -10.72
CA LEU A 285 6.94 -10.08 -9.98
C LEU A 285 7.05 -11.32 -10.88
N VAL A 286 6.02 -11.60 -11.69
CA VAL A 286 6.05 -12.72 -12.65
C VAL A 286 7.15 -12.52 -13.70
N LEU A 287 7.32 -11.30 -14.21
CA LEU A 287 8.40 -10.98 -15.14
C LEU A 287 9.78 -11.17 -14.50
N TRP A 288 9.94 -10.74 -13.25
CA TRP A 288 11.16 -10.92 -12.47
C TRP A 288 11.51 -12.40 -12.26
N GLU A 289 10.54 -13.22 -11.86
CA GLU A 289 10.73 -14.67 -11.70
C GLU A 289 11.13 -15.33 -13.02
N LYS A 290 10.49 -14.93 -14.13
CA LYS A 290 10.80 -15.44 -15.47
C LYS A 290 12.21 -15.07 -15.93
N ASP A 291 12.67 -13.85 -15.64
CA ASP A 291 14.03 -13.39 -15.97
C ASP A 291 15.06 -14.16 -15.12
N LYS A 292 14.78 -14.33 -13.82
CA LYS A 292 15.64 -15.09 -12.90
C LYS A 292 15.80 -16.56 -13.27
N ALA A 293 14.74 -17.20 -13.78
CA ALA A 293 14.80 -18.61 -14.21
C ALA A 293 15.65 -18.83 -15.47
N GLY A 294 15.86 -17.79 -16.28
CA GLY A 294 16.66 -17.84 -17.52
C GLY A 294 18.07 -17.26 -17.40
N ASN A 295 18.40 -16.59 -16.29
CA ASN A 295 19.68 -15.92 -16.12
C ASN A 295 20.76 -16.93 -15.70
N ASP A 296 21.68 -17.24 -16.62
CA ASP A 296 22.96 -17.85 -16.26
C ASP A 296 23.77 -16.78 -15.51
N ASN A 297 24.46 -17.14 -14.42
CA ASN A 297 25.31 -16.22 -13.64
C ASN A 297 26.49 -15.64 -14.47
N ARG A 298 26.67 -16.13 -15.70
CA ARG A 298 27.66 -15.67 -16.68
C ARG A 298 27.17 -14.49 -17.51
N ASP A 299 25.86 -14.24 -17.55
CA ASP A 299 25.29 -13.10 -18.25
C ASP A 299 25.39 -11.85 -17.37
N MET A 300 25.97 -10.78 -17.91
CA MET A 300 25.99 -9.47 -17.26
C MET A 300 24.55 -9.10 -16.88
N PRO A 301 24.28 -8.64 -15.63
CA PRO A 301 22.93 -8.21 -15.25
C PRO A 301 22.46 -7.17 -16.25
N ARG A 302 21.53 -7.58 -17.13
CA ARG A 302 20.87 -6.67 -18.04
C ARG A 302 20.20 -5.63 -17.15
N LYS A 303 20.32 -4.34 -17.47
CA LYS A 303 19.63 -3.26 -16.76
C LYS A 303 18.11 -3.37 -17.00
N THR A 304 17.49 -4.44 -16.51
CA THR A 304 16.08 -4.86 -16.72
C THR A 304 15.18 -4.39 -15.58
N GLY A 305 15.52 -3.28 -14.94
CA GLY A 305 14.59 -2.62 -14.03
C GLY A 305 13.42 -2.06 -14.83
N ALA A 306 12.19 -2.41 -14.46
CA ALA A 306 11.01 -1.74 -15.01
C ALA A 306 11.12 -0.22 -14.70
N PRO A 307 10.75 0.67 -15.65
CA PRO A 307 10.88 2.12 -15.48
C PRO A 307 9.80 2.68 -14.53
N LEU A 308 9.85 2.27 -13.27
CA LEU A 308 8.82 2.56 -12.26
C LEU A 308 8.76 4.03 -11.86
N LEU A 309 9.86 4.78 -12.02
CA LEU A 309 9.93 6.14 -11.49
C LEU A 309 8.84 7.05 -12.05
N ARG A 310 8.65 7.04 -13.37
CA ARG A 310 7.62 7.86 -14.05
C ARG A 310 6.22 7.50 -13.53
N ILE A 311 5.93 6.21 -13.45
CA ILE A 311 4.63 5.68 -13.00
C ILE A 311 4.37 6.04 -11.53
N LEU A 312 5.37 5.88 -10.66
CA LEU A 312 5.26 6.27 -9.25
C LEU A 312 5.01 7.77 -9.08
N GLN A 313 5.68 8.62 -9.88
CA GLN A 313 5.42 10.07 -9.91
C GLN A 313 4.00 10.41 -10.40
N ARG A 314 3.41 9.59 -11.28
CA ARG A 314 2.00 9.74 -11.68
C ARG A 314 1.05 9.31 -10.56
N TYR A 315 1.30 8.17 -9.91
CA TYR A 315 0.52 7.74 -8.74
C TYR A 315 0.55 8.78 -7.62
N GLN A 316 1.68 9.47 -7.41
CA GLN A 316 1.77 10.57 -6.45
C GLN A 316 0.83 11.75 -6.78
N ARG A 317 0.53 11.99 -8.06
CA ARG A 317 -0.37 13.06 -8.50
C ARG A 317 -1.85 12.75 -8.23
N ILE A 318 -2.24 11.47 -8.26
CA ILE A 318 -3.64 11.04 -8.00
C ILE A 318 -4.14 11.53 -6.62
N GLY A 319 -3.25 11.58 -5.62
CA GLY A 319 -3.58 12.05 -4.26
C GLY A 319 -3.54 13.56 -4.05
N HIS A 320 -3.02 14.34 -5.01
CA HIS A 320 -2.90 15.81 -4.87
C HIS A 320 -4.07 16.58 -5.48
N THR A 321 -4.80 15.99 -6.44
CA THR A 321 -5.90 16.65 -7.15
C THR A 321 -7.27 16.43 -6.49
N ALA A 322 -7.39 15.44 -5.60
CA ALA A 322 -8.51 15.35 -4.68
C ALA A 322 -8.39 16.47 -3.63
N LYS A 323 -8.88 17.67 -3.98
CA LYS A 323 -9.33 18.65 -2.99
C LYS A 323 -10.08 17.89 -1.91
N ALA A 324 -9.61 17.95 -0.68
CA ALA A 324 -10.42 18.10 0.54
C ALA A 324 -11.88 17.63 0.40
N GLY A 325 -12.07 16.35 0.08
CA GLY A 325 -13.38 15.73 -0.11
C GLY A 325 -13.95 15.30 1.24
N GLY A 326 -14.06 16.27 2.16
CA GLY A 326 -14.83 16.15 3.39
C GLY A 326 -15.90 17.22 3.35
N LEU A 327 -17.16 16.80 3.30
CA LEU A 327 -18.37 17.62 3.19
C LEU A 327 -18.36 18.86 4.10
N PRO A 328 -18.93 20.00 3.66
CA PRO A 328 -19.41 21.03 4.58
C PRO A 328 -20.74 20.55 5.15
N ASN A 329 -20.74 19.92 6.33
CA ASN A 329 -21.96 19.94 7.15
C ASN A 329 -21.62 19.84 8.63
N GLY A 330 -22.20 20.77 9.38
CA GLY A 330 -21.89 21.04 10.78
C GLY A 330 -22.11 19.84 11.70
N SER A 331 -21.03 19.42 12.35
CA SER A 331 -21.01 19.11 13.77
C SER A 331 -19.55 18.98 14.17
N GLU A 332 -19.04 20.00 14.86
CA GLU A 332 -17.73 19.97 15.50
C GLU A 332 -17.74 18.88 16.58
N SER A 333 -17.41 17.65 16.20
CA SER A 333 -16.92 16.66 17.15
C SER A 333 -15.41 16.53 16.96
N LEU A 334 -14.70 16.81 18.05
CA LEU A 334 -13.24 16.78 18.19
C LEU A 334 -12.68 15.37 17.91
N SER A 335 -12.66 14.96 16.65
CA SER A 335 -11.87 13.81 16.20
C SER A 335 -10.47 14.31 15.86
N LEU A 336 -9.52 14.06 16.74
CA LEU A 336 -8.10 14.19 16.43
C LEU A 336 -7.82 13.42 15.13
N PRO A 337 -7.10 14.00 14.15
CA PRO A 337 -6.78 13.29 12.93
C PRO A 337 -5.93 12.09 13.31
N VAL A 338 -6.48 10.89 13.12
CA VAL A 338 -5.75 9.62 13.27
C VAL A 338 -4.79 9.56 12.09
N VAL A 339 -3.62 10.20 12.25
CA VAL A 339 -2.57 10.15 11.23
C VAL A 339 -2.04 8.72 11.20
N SER A 340 -2.31 8.02 10.10
CA SER A 340 -1.77 6.67 9.91
C SER A 340 -0.25 6.74 9.79
N ALA A 341 0.46 5.80 10.41
CA ALA A 341 1.92 5.69 10.25
C ALA A 341 2.29 5.54 8.75
N THR A 342 1.45 4.85 7.99
CA THR A 342 1.59 4.70 6.53
C THR A 342 1.39 6.03 5.81
N GLU A 343 0.40 6.83 6.21
CA GLU A 343 0.16 8.16 5.64
C GLU A 343 1.33 9.11 5.93
N THR A 344 1.85 9.08 7.16
CA THR A 344 3.04 9.87 7.54
C THR A 344 4.25 9.47 6.71
N PHE A 345 4.52 8.16 6.59
CA PHE A 345 5.62 7.64 5.79
C PHE A 345 5.50 8.04 4.31
N LEU A 346 4.33 7.85 3.70
CA LEU A 346 4.09 8.20 2.30
C LEU A 346 4.20 9.72 2.06
N ARG A 347 3.80 10.54 3.03
CA ARG A 347 3.91 12.01 2.95
C ARG A 347 5.37 12.49 2.92
N PHE A 348 6.27 11.78 3.59
CA PHE A 348 7.70 12.11 3.60
C PHE A 348 8.53 11.29 2.58
N LEU A 349 7.88 10.38 1.85
CA LEU A 349 8.53 9.61 0.79
C LEU A 349 8.78 10.51 -0.41
N MET A 350 10.03 10.93 -0.60
CA MET A 350 10.45 11.69 -1.77
C MET A 350 10.90 10.75 -2.88
N LEU A 351 10.15 10.69 -3.98
CA LEU A 351 10.59 9.98 -5.17
C LEU A 351 11.74 10.75 -5.85
N PRO A 352 12.76 10.05 -6.40
CA PRO A 352 13.83 10.68 -7.17
C PRO A 352 13.30 11.55 -8.33
N LYS A 353 14.01 12.63 -8.67
CA LYS A 353 13.63 13.52 -9.79
C LYS A 353 14.06 12.98 -11.16
N SER A 354 15.05 12.08 -11.20
CA SER A 354 15.59 11.49 -12.42
C SER A 354 15.74 9.98 -12.27
N SER A 355 15.57 9.26 -13.38
CA SER A 355 15.74 7.80 -13.46
C SER A 355 17.21 7.37 -13.52
N ALA A 356 18.16 8.30 -13.31
CA ALA A 356 19.58 8.00 -13.32
C ALA A 356 19.99 7.28 -12.02
N ALA A 357 19.92 5.94 -12.07
CA ALA A 357 20.72 5.00 -11.30
C ALA A 357 21.15 3.87 -12.24
#